data_AF-A0AAE1JEY5-F1
#
_entry.id   AF-A0AAE1JEY5-F1
#
_cell.length_a   1.000
_cell.length_b   1.000
_cell.length_c   1.000
_cell.angle_alpha   90.00
_cell.angle_beta   90.00
_cell.angle_gamma   90.00
#
_symmetry.space_group_name_H-M   'P 1'
#
loop_
_entity.id
_entity.type
_entity.pdbx_description
1 polymer ?
#
loop_
_entity_poly.entity_id
_entity_poly.type
_entity_poly.pdbx_seq_one_letter_code
_entity_poly.pdbx_strand_id
1 'polypeptide(L)'
;MARHVPKLKVISVQSVRVNKNALVYVVKKLKELEVLDVSHALIVCGNRGPDFIEVCPQSSLPILLANMPRKPTTLMYCKTFCNKCDEVLICNMMPDWRDPKEQIWREDEISSLRV
;
A
#
# COMPACT_ATOMS: atom_id res chain seq x y z
N MET A 1 11.68 1.06 -10.14
CA MET A 1 11.85 0.15 -8.99
C MET A 1 11.50 -1.32 -9.24
N ALA A 2 10.56 -1.69 -10.12
CA ALA A 2 10.25 -3.12 -10.40
C ALA A 2 11.33 -3.93 -11.19
N ARG A 3 12.55 -3.42 -11.36
CA ARG A 3 13.61 -4.11 -12.15
C ARG A 3 14.25 -5.28 -11.41
N HIS A 4 14.18 -5.31 -10.08
CA HIS A 4 14.97 -6.23 -9.26
C HIS A 4 14.16 -7.43 -8.73
N VAL A 5 12.82 -7.39 -8.82
CA VAL A 5 11.93 -8.46 -8.33
C VAL A 5 10.81 -8.81 -9.33
N PRO A 6 11.15 -9.15 -10.59
CA PRO A 6 10.16 -9.32 -11.66
C PRO A 6 9.20 -10.50 -11.43
N LYS A 7 9.57 -11.47 -10.57
CA LYS A 7 8.78 -12.67 -10.25
C LYS A 7 8.08 -12.57 -8.89
N LEU A 8 7.98 -11.38 -8.31
CA LEU A 8 7.33 -11.20 -7.01
C LEU A 8 5.83 -11.51 -7.13
N LYS A 9 5.39 -12.55 -6.41
CA LYS A 9 4.00 -13.03 -6.43
C LYS A 9 3.13 -12.42 -5.34
N VAL A 10 3.73 -12.00 -4.24
CA VAL A 10 3.01 -11.51 -3.07
C VAL A 10 3.58 -10.16 -2.67
N ILE A 11 2.70 -9.18 -2.51
CA ILE A 11 2.99 -7.92 -1.84
C ILE A 11 2.04 -7.80 -0.67
N SER A 12 2.61 -7.61 0.51
CA SER A 12 1.87 -7.23 1.71
C SER A 12 2.41 -5.90 2.20
N VAL A 13 1.55 -4.88 2.20
CA VAL A 13 1.85 -3.52 2.69
C VAL A 13 0.83 -3.16 3.76
N GLN A 14 1.06 -3.66 4.96
CA GLN A 14 0.14 -3.48 6.08
C GLN A 14 0.61 -2.38 7.04
N SER A 15 -0.36 -1.70 7.66
CA SER A 15 -0.10 -0.73 8.74
C SER A 15 0.87 0.39 8.35
N VAL A 16 0.92 0.75 7.07
CA VAL A 16 1.81 1.77 6.50
C VAL A 16 1.02 2.77 5.66
N ARG A 17 1.61 3.94 5.43
CA ARG A 17 1.08 4.93 4.48
C ARG A 17 1.51 4.55 3.06
N VAL A 18 0.54 4.40 2.17
CA VAL A 18 0.78 4.01 0.78
C VAL A 18 0.22 5.07 -0.16
N ASN A 19 1.02 5.52 -1.12
CA ASN A 19 0.51 6.39 -2.18
C ASN A 19 -0.30 5.58 -3.19
N LYS A 20 -1.53 6.02 -3.48
CA LYS A 20 -2.44 5.37 -4.44
C LYS A 20 -1.78 5.13 -5.81
N ASN A 21 -1.12 6.16 -6.35
CA ASN A 21 -0.54 6.09 -7.69
C ASN A 21 0.67 5.15 -7.71
N ALA A 22 1.45 5.11 -6.63
CA ALA A 22 2.53 4.14 -6.47
C ALA A 22 2.01 2.70 -6.41
N LEU A 23 0.93 2.46 -5.65
CA LEU A 23 0.29 1.13 -5.56
C LEU A 23 -0.20 0.66 -6.94
N VAL A 24 -0.94 1.50 -7.65
CA VAL A 24 -1.41 1.21 -9.01
C VAL A 24 -0.24 0.95 -9.95
N TYR A 25 0.82 1.76 -9.87
CA TYR A 25 2.02 1.58 -10.68
C TYR A 25 2.70 0.23 -10.42
N VAL A 26 2.83 -0.17 -9.15
CA VAL A 26 3.42 -1.46 -8.76
C VAL A 26 2.62 -2.62 -9.33
N VAL A 27 1.29 -2.62 -9.15
CA VAL A 27 0.40 -3.63 -9.74
C VAL A 27 0.53 -3.68 -11.27
N LYS A 28 0.65 -2.53 -11.93
CA LYS A 28 0.85 -2.46 -13.40
C LYS A 28 2.17 -3.10 -13.85
N LYS A 29 3.22 -3.02 -13.04
CA LYS A 29 4.57 -3.43 -13.42
C LYS A 29 4.91 -4.86 -13.01
N LEU A 30 4.36 -5.34 -11.89
CA LEU A 30 4.57 -6.70 -11.42
C LEU A 30 3.53 -7.64 -12.04
N LYS A 31 3.86 -8.12 -13.24
CA LYS A 31 2.96 -8.97 -14.05
C LYS A 31 2.66 -10.33 -13.43
N GLU A 32 3.52 -10.80 -12.53
CA GLU A 32 3.43 -12.08 -11.82
C GLU A 32 2.80 -11.92 -10.42
N LEU A 33 2.31 -10.72 -10.07
CA LEU A 33 1.71 -10.46 -8.76
C LEU A 33 0.37 -11.20 -8.65
N GLU A 34 0.31 -12.17 -7.75
CA GLU A 34 -0.86 -13.00 -7.46
C GLU A 34 -1.64 -12.45 -6.26
N VAL A 35 -0.95 -11.94 -5.24
CA VAL A 35 -1.56 -11.46 -3.99
C VAL A 35 -1.13 -10.02 -3.71
N LEU A 36 -2.12 -9.16 -3.48
CA LEU A 36 -1.91 -7.83 -2.92
C LEU A 36 -2.69 -7.71 -1.61
N ASP A 37 -1.95 -7.60 -0.51
CA ASP A 37 -2.49 -7.31 0.80
C ASP A 37 -2.14 -5.87 1.20
N VAL A 38 -3.16 -5.09 1.46
CA VAL A 38 -3.13 -3.68 1.83
C VAL A 38 -3.98 -3.44 3.08
N SER A 39 -4.25 -4.52 3.84
CA SER A 39 -5.00 -4.46 5.08
C SER A 39 -4.33 -3.52 6.07
N HIS A 40 -5.12 -2.70 6.74
CA HIS A 40 -4.63 -1.69 7.70
C HIS A 40 -3.71 -0.61 7.10
N ALA A 41 -3.58 -0.52 5.77
CA ALA A 41 -2.83 0.56 5.15
C ALA A 41 -3.62 1.88 5.12
N LEU A 42 -2.90 2.99 5.25
CA LEU A 42 -3.44 4.33 4.97
C LEU A 42 -3.14 4.70 3.52
N ILE A 43 -4.14 4.63 2.66
CA ILE A 43 -3.96 4.92 1.23
C ILE A 43 -4.20 6.40 0.98
N VAL A 44 -3.18 7.11 0.51
CA VAL A 44 -3.27 8.55 0.22
C VAL A 44 -3.46 8.81 -1.28
N CYS A 45 -4.45 9.62 -1.62
CA CYS A 45 -4.72 10.03 -2.99
C CYS A 45 -3.72 11.16 -3.37
N GLY A 46 -3.15 11.09 -4.57
CA GLY A 46 -1.87 11.74 -4.91
C GLY A 46 -1.81 13.27 -4.99
N ASN A 47 -2.87 14.02 -4.69
CA ASN A 47 -2.86 15.48 -4.83
C ASN A 47 -2.86 16.17 -3.45
N ARG A 48 -1.88 17.05 -3.25
CA ARG A 48 -1.68 17.85 -2.03
C ARG A 48 -1.88 19.33 -2.35
N GLY A 49 -2.71 19.99 -1.55
CA GLY A 49 -2.27 21.22 -0.90
C GLY A 49 -1.50 20.85 0.38
N PRO A 50 -0.66 21.75 0.93
CA PRO A 50 0.14 21.49 2.13
C PRO A 50 -0.70 21.07 3.35
N ASP A 51 -1.98 21.47 3.39
CA ASP A 51 -2.84 21.35 4.57
C ASP A 51 -3.90 20.25 4.46
N PHE A 52 -3.96 19.52 3.34
CA PHE A 52 -5.00 18.51 3.13
C PHE A 52 -4.43 17.21 2.54
N ILE A 53 -4.58 16.12 3.29
CA ILE A 53 -4.29 14.76 2.83
C ILE A 53 -5.62 14.09 2.53
N GLU A 54 -5.89 13.86 1.26
CA GLU A 54 -7.03 13.04 0.85
C GLU A 54 -6.71 11.56 1.08
N VAL A 55 -7.53 10.90 1.89
CA VAL A 55 -7.42 9.47 2.17
C VAL A 55 -8.41 8.72 1.29
N CYS A 56 -7.88 7.76 0.53
CA CYS A 56 -8.65 6.85 -0.29
C CYS A 56 -9.10 5.67 0.59
N PRO A 57 -10.41 5.42 0.76
CA PRO A 57 -10.88 4.26 1.52
C PRO A 57 -10.32 2.97 0.92
N GLN A 58 -9.90 2.03 1.76
CA GLN A 58 -9.43 0.72 1.29
C GLN A 58 -10.49 -0.02 0.45
N SER A 59 -11.77 0.19 0.76
CA SER A 59 -12.90 -0.34 -0.01
C SER A 59 -12.98 0.15 -1.46
N SER A 60 -12.28 1.23 -1.81
CA SER A 60 -12.21 1.74 -3.19
C SER A 60 -11.22 0.95 -4.07
N LEU A 61 -10.34 0.14 -3.49
CA LEU A 61 -9.29 -0.57 -4.22
C LEU A 61 -9.78 -1.50 -5.32
N PRO A 62 -10.84 -2.32 -5.14
CA PRO A 62 -11.36 -3.14 -6.22
C PRO A 62 -11.77 -2.31 -7.44
N ILE A 63 -12.33 -1.11 -7.22
CA ILE A 63 -12.74 -0.18 -8.28
C ILE A 63 -11.49 0.45 -8.93
N LEU A 64 -10.52 0.89 -8.13
CA LEU A 64 -9.27 1.47 -8.62
C LEU A 64 -8.47 0.51 -9.51
N LEU A 65 -8.54 -0.79 -9.21
CA LEU A 65 -7.84 -1.84 -9.96
C LEU A 65 -8.70 -2.48 -11.05
N ALA A 66 -9.99 -2.13 -11.17
CA ALA A 66 -10.93 -2.79 -12.08
C ALA A 66 -10.49 -2.73 -13.56
N ASN A 67 -9.93 -1.60 -13.98
CA ASN A 67 -9.52 -1.37 -15.37
C ASN A 67 -8.09 -1.85 -15.69
N MET A 68 -7.45 -2.56 -14.77
CA MET A 68 -6.09 -3.03 -14.96
C MET A 68 -6.08 -4.30 -15.83
N PRO A 69 -5.24 -4.38 -16.88
CA PRO A 69 -5.20 -5.53 -17.78
C PRO A 69 -4.75 -6.81 -17.08
N ARG A 70 -3.98 -6.68 -16.00
CA ARG A 70 -3.65 -7.76 -15.05
C ARG A 70 -3.85 -7.21 -13.65
N LYS A 71 -4.57 -7.98 -12.83
CA LYS A 71 -4.85 -7.70 -11.44
C LYS A 71 -4.43 -8.90 -10.58
N PRO A 72 -4.06 -8.69 -9.32
CA PRO A 72 -3.82 -9.78 -8.39
C PRO A 72 -5.04 -10.69 -8.33
N THR A 73 -4.81 -12.00 -8.28
CA THR A 73 -5.84 -13.01 -8.06
C THR A 73 -6.51 -12.81 -6.70
N THR A 74 -5.73 -12.36 -5.71
CA THR A 74 -6.20 -12.11 -4.35
C THR A 74 -5.90 -10.67 -3.94
N LEU A 75 -6.95 -9.95 -3.54
CA LEU A 75 -6.85 -8.61 -2.98
C LEU A 75 -7.37 -8.64 -1.55
N MET A 76 -6.50 -8.34 -0.58
CA MET A 76 -6.83 -8.28 0.85
C MET A 76 -6.83 -6.83 1.32
N TYR A 77 -7.93 -6.42 1.94
CA TYR A 77 -8.13 -5.07 2.44
C TYR A 77 -9.20 -5.07 3.53
N CYS A 78 -9.17 -4.08 4.41
CA CYS A 78 -10.17 -3.91 5.45
C CYS A 78 -11.47 -3.34 4.85
N LYS A 79 -12.56 -4.09 5.02
CA LYS A 79 -13.89 -3.73 4.50
C LYS A 79 -14.71 -2.84 5.45
N THR A 80 -14.44 -2.94 6.75
CA THR A 80 -15.21 -2.29 7.82
C THR A 80 -14.30 -1.46 8.71
N PHE A 81 -14.91 -0.77 9.69
CA PHE A 81 -14.17 -0.16 10.79
C PHE A 81 -13.26 -1.19 11.46
N CYS A 82 -12.02 -0.78 11.73
CA CYS A 82 -10.98 -1.62 12.32
C CYS A 82 -10.07 -0.73 13.16
N ASN A 83 -9.91 -1.06 14.45
CA ASN A 83 -9.09 -0.28 15.38
C ASN A 83 -7.66 -0.09 14.88
N LYS A 84 -7.10 -1.09 14.19
CA LYS A 84 -5.75 -1.01 13.63
C LYS A 84 -5.67 -0.04 12.45
N CYS A 85 -6.72 0.07 11.63
CA CYS A 85 -6.79 1.09 10.59
C CYS A 85 -6.86 2.50 11.19
N ASP A 86 -7.62 2.64 12.28
CA ASP A 86 -7.80 3.91 12.99
C ASP A 86 -6.51 4.36 13.69
N GLU A 87 -5.81 3.44 14.34
CA GLU A 87 -4.49 3.68 14.94
C GLU A 87 -3.48 4.14 13.87
N VAL A 88 -3.42 3.45 12.73
CA VAL A 88 -2.54 3.84 11.62
C VAL A 88 -2.90 5.24 11.09
N LEU A 89 -4.19 5.57 11.01
CA LEU A 89 -4.65 6.91 10.63
C LEU A 89 -4.14 7.97 11.63
N ILE A 90 -4.40 7.77 12.92
CA ILE A 90 -3.99 8.68 14.00
C ILE A 90 -2.47 8.88 13.99
N CYS A 91 -1.69 7.79 13.96
CA CYS A 91 -0.23 7.86 13.93
C CYS A 91 0.29 8.66 12.72
N ASN A 92 -0.32 8.51 11.55
CA ASN A 92 0.10 9.21 10.33
C ASN A 92 -0.41 10.66 10.23
N MET A 93 -1.37 11.07 11.08
CA MET A 93 -1.81 12.46 11.21
C MET A 93 -1.00 13.24 12.25
N MET A 94 -0.21 12.56 13.09
CA MET A 94 0.61 13.24 14.09
C MET A 94 1.78 14.00 13.45
N PRO A 95 2.00 15.29 13.80
CA PRO A 95 3.03 16.15 13.20
C PRO A 95 4.47 15.71 13.51
N ASP A 96 4.67 14.77 14.43
CA ASP A 96 5.98 14.24 14.84
C ASP A 96 6.51 13.16 13.90
N TRP A 97 5.71 12.72 12.91
CA TRP A 97 6.16 11.91 11.77
C TRP A 97 7.01 12.72 10.76
N ARG A 98 7.86 13.63 11.25
CA ARG A 98 8.70 14.51 10.43
C ARG A 98 10.16 14.10 10.35
N ASP A 99 10.63 13.11 11.13
CA ASP A 99 11.98 12.57 10.93
C ASP A 99 11.96 11.41 9.90
N PRO A 100 12.50 11.62 8.68
CA PRO A 100 12.56 10.58 7.67
C PRO A 100 13.41 9.37 8.10
N LYS A 101 14.32 9.52 9.07
CA LYS A 101 15.22 8.44 9.51
C LYS A 101 14.52 7.38 10.34
N GLU A 102 13.45 7.72 11.05
CA GLU A 102 12.61 6.77 11.79
C GLU A 102 11.62 6.01 10.88
N GLN A 103 11.54 6.36 9.59
CA GLN A 103 10.47 5.95 8.67
C GLN A 103 10.81 4.86 7.65
N ILE A 104 12.05 4.38 7.58
CA ILE A 104 12.51 3.57 6.43
C ILE A 104 12.69 2.08 6.78
N TRP A 105 12.73 1.72 8.06
CA TRP A 105 13.01 0.36 8.47
C TRP A 105 11.74 -0.29 9.01
N ARG A 106 10.92 -0.81 8.09
CA ARG A 106 10.16 -2.01 8.40
C ARG A 106 10.81 -3.13 7.62
N GLU A 107 11.09 -4.23 8.30
CA GLU A 107 11.67 -5.41 7.69
C GLU A 107 10.73 -5.88 6.57
N ASP A 108 11.22 -5.81 5.33
CA ASP A 108 10.54 -6.49 4.24
C ASP A 108 10.58 -7.99 4.57
N GLU A 109 9.43 -8.60 4.88
CA GLU A 109 9.33 -10.06 4.94
C GLU A 109 9.40 -10.63 3.51
N ILE A 110 10.61 -10.63 2.93
CA ILE A 110 10.86 -11.25 1.64
C ILE A 110 11.12 -12.73 1.86
N SER A 111 10.05 -13.51 2.04
CA SER A 111 10.13 -14.97 2.18
C SER A 111 10.69 -15.71 0.95
N SER A 112 10.92 -15.00 -0.17
CA SER A 112 11.33 -15.58 -1.45
C SER A 112 12.70 -15.13 -2.00
N LEU A 113 13.54 -14.44 -1.22
CA LEU A 113 14.97 -14.34 -1.55
C LEU A 113 15.69 -15.64 -1.19
N ARG A 114 15.38 -16.72 -1.93
CA ARG A 114 16.25 -17.90 -1.95
C ARG A 114 17.19 -17.74 -3.15
N VAL A 115 18.46 -17.46 -2.83
CA VAL A 115 19.60 -17.72 -3.72
C VAL A 115 19.87 -19.22 -3.72
#